data_AF-A0A660QJW6-F1
#
_entry.id   AF-A0A660QJW6-F1
#
_cell.length_a   1.000
_cell.length_b   1.000
_cell.length_c   1.000
_cell.angle_alpha   90.00
_cell.angle_beta   90.00
_cell.angle_gamma   90.00
#
_symmetry.space_group_name_H-M   'P 1'
#
loop_
_entity.id
_entity.type
_entity.pdbx_description
1 polymer ?
#
loop_
_entity_poly.entity_id
_entity_poly.type
_entity_poly.pdbx_seq_one_letter_code
_entity_poly.pdbx_strand_id
1 'polypeptide(L)' 'GILLGALIANFVGKMVNIPILITPSVIVIAMGVSTSVGLFFGVYPAYKASKLDPVDALRYE' A
#
# COMPACT_ATOMS: atom_id res chain seq x y z
N GLY A 1 4.46 3.63 8.72
CA GLY A 1 5.23 4.10 7.56
C GLY A 1 5.14 5.60 7.39
N ILE A 2 4.01 6.10 6.89
CA ILE A 2 3.81 7.51 6.50
C ILE A 2 4.07 8.51 7.65
N LEU A 3 3.52 8.28 8.85
CA LEU A 3 3.76 9.13 10.02
C LEU A 3 5.23 9.22 10.40
N LEU A 4 5.92 8.08 10.46
CA LEU A 4 7.35 7.98 10.75
C LEU A 4 8.19 8.66 9.65
N GLY A 5 7.85 8.45 8.38
CA GLY A 5 8.51 9.08 7.24
C GLY A 5 8.34 10.60 7.23
N ALA A 6 7.15 11.11 7.54
CA ALA A 6 6.90 12.54 7.65
C ALA A 6 7.69 13.19 8.82
N LEU A 7 7.81 12.47 9.94
CA LEU A 7 8.58 12.92 11.11
C LEU A 7 10.08 13.00 10.81
N ILE A 8 10.62 11.95 10.17
CA ILE A 8 12.02 11.91 9.73
C ILE A 8 12.29 12.98 8.67
N ALA A 9 11.39 13.12 7.68
CA ALA A 9 11.52 14.13 6.64
C ALA A 9 11.55 15.54 7.24
N ASN A 10 10.64 15.88 8.15
CA ASN A 10 10.66 17.17 8.83
C ASN A 10 11.93 17.41 9.66
N PHE A 11 12.44 16.37 10.34
CA PHE A 11 13.65 16.47 11.15
C PHE A 11 14.90 16.70 10.28
N VAL A 12 15.05 15.92 9.20
CA VAL A 12 16.14 16.07 8.23
C VAL A 12 16.03 17.39 7.47
N GLY A 13 14.82 17.80 7.07
CA GLY A 13 14.57 19.08 6.40
C GLY A 13 15.01 20.28 7.22
N LYS A 14 14.81 20.24 8.54
CA LYS A 14 15.33 21.26 9.46
C LYS A 14 16.86 21.27 9.56
N MET A 15 17.51 20.12 9.48
CA MET A 15 18.98 20.04 9.52
C MET A 15 19.64 20.50 8.20
N VAL A 16 19.01 20.21 7.05
CA VAL A 16 19.60 20.48 5.73
C VAL A 16 19.06 21.79 5.11
N ASN A 17 18.11 22.47 5.76
CA ASN A 17 17.49 23.72 5.29
C ASN A 17 16.83 23.61 3.90
N ILE A 18 16.35 22.42 3.56
CA ILE A 18 15.65 22.15 2.29
C ILE A 18 14.14 22.29 2.53
N PRO A 19 13.40 23.03 1.69
CA PRO A 19 11.95 23.09 1.79
C PRO A 19 11.34 21.76 1.37
N ILE A 20 10.83 20.99 2.34
CA ILE A 20 10.12 19.73 2.09
C ILE A 20 8.63 20.02 2.03
N LEU A 21 8.08 19.96 0.81
CA LEU A 21 6.64 20.14 0.55
C LEU A 21 5.90 18.82 0.78
N ILE A 22 5.43 18.62 2.01
CA ILE A 22 4.55 17.49 2.35
C ILE A 22 3.11 17.98 2.25
N THR A 23 2.40 17.54 1.22
CA THR A 23 0.97 17.89 1.05
C THR A 23 0.09 16.72 1.48
N PRO A 24 -0.86 16.91 2.41
CA PRO A 24 -1.74 15.84 2.87
C PRO A 24 -2.57 15.18 1.75
N SER A 25 -2.97 15.94 0.72
CA SER A 25 -3.71 15.40 -0.43
C SER A 25 -2.92 14.34 -1.19
N VAL A 26 -1.63 14.58 -1.44
CA VAL A 26 -0.75 13.64 -2.13
C VAL A 26 -0.58 12.35 -1.33
N ILE A 27 -0.46 12.46 -0.01
CA ILE A 27 -0.37 11.29 0.88
C ILE A 27 -1.62 10.42 0.78
N VAL A 28 -2.81 11.03 0.85
CA VAL A 28 -4.09 10.31 0.78
C VAL A 28 -4.26 9.64 -0.59
N ILE A 29 -3.92 10.34 -1.67
CA ILE A 29 -3.99 9.79 -3.04
C ILE A 29 -3.01 8.62 -3.18
N ALA A 30 -1.75 8.80 -2.77
CA ALA A 30 -0.72 7.76 -2.88
C ALA A 30 -1.09 6.50 -2.07
N MET A 31 -1.57 6.68 -0.83
CA MET A 31 -2.05 5.58 -0.01
C MET A 31 -3.27 4.91 -0.63
N GLY A 32 -4.26 5.69 -1.10
CA GLY A 32 -5.45 5.18 -1.75
C GLY A 32 -5.12 4.33 -2.97
N VAL A 33 -4.29 4.83 -3.88
CA VAL A 33 -3.85 4.09 -5.07
C VAL A 33 -3.10 2.82 -4.69
N SER A 34 -2.12 2.91 -3.78
CA SER A 34 -1.34 1.74 -3.35
C SER A 34 -2.21 0.66 -2.71
N THR A 35 -3.15 1.05 -1.85
CA THR A 35 -4.08 0.13 -1.18
C THR A 35 -5.06 -0.46 -2.18
N SER A 36 -5.63 0.34 -3.08
CA SER A 36 -6.53 -0.14 -4.12
C SER A 36 -5.86 -1.16 -5.04
N VAL A 37 -4.65 -0.87 -5.52
CA VAL A 37 -3.89 -1.79 -6.37
C VAL A 37 -3.59 -3.09 -5.61
N GLY A 38 -3.08 -3.00 -4.38
CA GLY A 38 -2.79 -4.17 -3.55
C GLY A 38 -4.03 -5.04 -3.27
N LEU A 39 -5.16 -4.41 -2.95
CA LEU A 39 -6.43 -5.11 -2.75
C LEU A 39 -6.95 -5.73 -4.04
N PHE A 40 -6.90 -5.01 -5.16
CA PHE A 40 -7.44 -5.50 -6.43
C PHE A 40 -6.71 -6.77 -6.87
N PHE A 41 -5.37 -6.75 -6.85
CA PHE A 41 -4.56 -7.90 -7.23
C PHE A 41 -4.44 -8.97 -6.14
N GLY A 42 -4.78 -8.71 -4.89
CA GLY A 42 -4.83 -9.73 -3.83
C GLY A 42 -6.19 -10.41 -3.73
N VAL A 43 -7.26 -9.62 -3.66
CA VAL A 43 -8.62 -10.09 -3.41
C VAL A 43 -9.22 -10.77 -4.64
N TYR A 44 -9.00 -10.23 -5.84
CA TYR A 44 -9.55 -10.83 -7.05
C TYR A 44 -9.08 -12.30 -7.28
N PRO A 45 -7.77 -12.63 -7.25
CA PRO A 45 -7.34 -14.02 -7.39
C PRO A 45 -7.72 -14.88 -6.18
N ALA A 46 -7.70 -14.33 -4.95
CA ALA A 46 -8.14 -15.07 -3.77
C ALA A 46 -9.62 -15.45 -3.86
N TYR A 47 -10.46 -14.54 -4.35
CA TYR A 47 -11.87 -14.81 -4.61
C TYR A 47 -12.06 -15.90 -5.66
N LYS A 48 -11.30 -15.85 -6.77
CA LYS A 48 -11.30 -16.89 -7.78
C LYS A 48 -10.89 -18.26 -7.20
N ALA A 49 -9.87 -18.30 -6.35
CA ALA A 49 -9.41 -19.53 -5.71
C ALA A 49 -10.44 -20.10 -4.71
N SER A 50 -11.12 -19.24 -3.95
CA SER A 50 -12.14 -19.67 -2.98
C SER A 50 -13.38 -20.33 -3.60
N LYS A 51 -13.58 -20.14 -4.90
CA LYS A 51 -14.69 -20.69 -5.67
C LYS A 51 -14.35 -21.98 -6.42
N LEU A 52 -13.10 -22.44 -6.37
CA LEU A 52 -12.70 -23.73 -6.90
C LEU A 52 -13.22 -24.83 -5.97
N ASP A 53 -13.64 -25.96 -6.55
CA ASP A 53 -14.04 -27.10 -5.74
C ASP A 53 -12.86 -27.52 -4.84
N PRO A 54 -13.08 -27.74 -3.54
CA PRO A 54 -12.02 -28.03 -2.58
C PRO A 54 -11.26 -29.31 -2.94
N VAL A 55 -11.89 -30.23 -3.69
CA VAL A 55 -11.24 -31.43 -4.23
C VAL A 55 -10.17 -31.06 -5.28
N ASP A 56 -10.41 -30.05 -6.11
CA ASP A 56 -9.43 -29.55 -7.09
C ASP A 56 -8.38 -28.64 -6.42
N ALA A 57 -8.78 -27.84 -5.42
CA ALA A 57 -7.85 -26.98 -4.67
C ALA A 57 -6.84 -27.78 -3.81
N LEU A 58 -7.18 -29.00 -3.37
CA LEU A 58 -6.31 -29.93 -2.63
C LEU A 58 -5.60 -30.95 -3.52
N ARG A 59 -6.09 -31.18 -4.76
CA ARG A 59 -5.42 -32.03 -5.78
C ARG A 59 -4.50 -31.27 -6.71
N TYR A 60 -4.35 -29.95 -6.51
CA TYR A 60 -3.25 -29.19 -7.08
C TYR A 60 -1.93 -29.65 -6.42
N GLU A 61 -1.44 -30.81 -6.88
CA GLU A 61 -0.02 -30.91 -7.24
C GLU A 61 0.24 -30.05 -8.48
#